data_AF-A0A965FHH7-F1
#
_entry.id   AF-A0A965FHH7-F1
#
_cell.length_a   1.000
_cell.length_b   1.000
_cell.length_c   1.000
_cell.angle_alpha   90.00
_cell.angle_beta   90.00
_cell.angle_gamma   90.00
#
_symmetry.space_group_name_H-M   'P 1'
#
loop_
_entity.id
_entity.type
_entity.pdbx_description
1 polymer ?
#
loop_
_entity_poly.entity_id
_entity_poly.type
_entity_poly.pdbx_seq_one_letter_code
_entity_poly.pdbx_strand_id
1 'polypeptide(L)' 'MIELINKLRIVPVVAINDSSKAADLASALVSGGLPIAEITLRTPASLDSIKIAANNKELLVGVGSLRNAEDLKRAHDA' A
#
# COMPACT_ATOMS: atom_id res chain seq x y z
N MET A 1 2.01 -13.19 6.16
CA MET A 1 1.47 -12.69 4.87
C MET A 1 0.48 -13.65 4.23
N ILE A 2 0.89 -14.83 3.74
CA ILE A 2 0.00 -15.75 2.99
C ILE A 2 -1.25 -16.13 3.78
N GLU A 3 -1.11 -16.43 5.07
CA GLU A 3 -2.23 -16.75 5.96
C GLU A 3 -3.23 -15.58 6.11
N LEU A 4 -2.73 -14.34 6.18
CA LEU A 4 -3.56 -13.13 6.26
C LEU A 4 -4.39 -12.97 4.97
N ILE A 5 -3.76 -13.12 3.80
CA ILE A 5 -4.46 -13.05 2.50
C ILE A 5 -5.52 -14.16 2.41
N ASN A 6 -5.19 -15.38 2.83
CA ASN A 6 -6.13 -16.49 2.84
C ASN A 6 -7.34 -16.24 3.75
N LYS A 7 -7.13 -15.59 4.91
CA LYS A 7 -8.20 -15.21 5.84
C LYS A 7 -9.09 -14.09 5.28
N LEU A 8 -8.50 -13.04 4.71
CA LEU A 8 -9.24 -11.86 4.23
C LEU A 8 -9.93 -12.10 2.89
N ARG A 9 -9.44 -13.03 2.06
CA ARG A 9 -9.98 -13.40 0.73
C ARG A 9 -9.96 -12.29 -0.32
N ILE A 10 -9.64 -11.05 0.07
CA ILE A 10 -9.63 -9.85 -0.76
C ILE A 10 -8.39 -9.03 -0.41
N VAL A 11 -7.74 -8.46 -1.43
CA VAL A 11 -6.66 -7.47 -1.27
C VAL A 11 -7.05 -6.21 -2.05
N PRO A 12 -7.26 -5.06 -1.38
CA PRO A 12 -7.50 -3.79 -2.06
C PRO A 12 -6.28 -3.37 -2.88
N VAL A 13 -6.50 -3.05 -4.16
CA VAL A 13 -5.49 -2.48 -5.05
C VAL A 13 -5.80 -0.99 -5.23
N VAL A 14 -4.83 -0.14 -4.90
CA VAL A 14 -5.03 1.30 -4.74
C VAL A 14 -4.14 2.09 -5.70
N ALA A 15 -4.74 3.04 -6.40
CA ALA A 15 -4.04 4.15 -7.05
C ALA A 15 -4.40 5.45 -6.32
N ILE A 16 -3.45 6.04 -5.61
CA ILE A 16 -3.63 7.31 -4.88
C ILE A 16 -3.06 8.46 -5.70
N ASN A 17 -3.86 9.49 -5.94
CA ASN A 17 -3.41 10.71 -6.62
C ASN A 17 -2.87 11.79 -5.67
N ASP A 18 -3.13 11.66 -4.37
CA ASP A 18 -2.80 12.64 -3.34
C ASP A 18 -2.30 11.91 -2.10
N SER A 19 -0.98 11.99 -1.86
CA SER A 19 -0.31 11.27 -0.78
C SER A 19 -0.76 11.71 0.61
N SER A 20 -1.33 12.91 0.76
CA SER A 20 -1.87 13.38 2.05
C SER A 20 -3.00 12.48 2.58
N LYS A 21 -3.69 11.75 1.68
CA LYS A 21 -4.78 10.83 2.03
C LYS A 21 -4.32 9.43 2.44
N ALA A 22 -3.04 9.11 2.27
CA ALA A 22 -2.54 7.75 2.48
C ALA A 22 -2.64 7.30 3.94
N ALA A 23 -2.44 8.21 4.91
CA ALA A 23 -2.56 7.91 6.34
C ALA A 23 -4.01 7.59 6.74
N ASP A 24 -4.95 8.40 6.26
CA ASP A 24 -6.38 8.21 6.50
C ASP A 24 -6.88 6.93 5.83
N LEU A 25 -6.44 6.65 4.60
CA LEU A 25 -6.77 5.40 3.93
C LEU A 25 -6.24 4.19 4.70
N ALA A 26 -4.99 4.23 5.15
CA ALA A 26 -4.40 3.15 5.94
C ALA A 26 -5.20 2.87 7.21
N SER A 27 -5.55 3.92 7.95
CA SER A 27 -6.36 3.83 9.17
C SER A 27 -7.77 3.30 8.89
N ALA A 28 -8.39 3.74 7.80
CA ALA A 28 -9.72 3.29 7.39
C ALA A 28 -9.73 1.79 7.01
N LEU A 29 -8.70 1.32 6.29
CA LEU A 29 -8.57 -0.09 5.92
C LEU A 29 -8.42 -1.00 7.15
N VAL A 30 -7.55 -0.62 8.10
CA VAL A 30 -7.39 -1.36 9.36
C VAL A 30 -8.70 -1.37 10.14
N SER A 31 -9.34 -0.21 10.31
CA SER A 31 -10.62 -0.09 11.04
C SER A 31 -11.77 -0.85 10.38
N GLY A 32 -11.74 -0.97 9.04
CA GLY A 32 -12.69 -1.73 8.24
C GLY A 32 -12.43 -3.25 8.22
N GLY A 33 -11.43 -3.74 8.95
CA GLY A 33 -11.10 -5.17 8.99
C GLY A 33 -10.31 -5.66 7.78
N LEU A 34 -9.74 -4.75 6.99
CA LEU A 34 -8.87 -5.04 5.84
C LEU A 34 -7.44 -4.53 6.09
N PRO A 35 -6.67 -5.12 7.03
CA PRO A 35 -5.30 -4.70 7.35
C PRO A 35 -4.28 -5.11 6.26
N ILE A 36 -4.64 -4.95 4.99
CA ILE A 36 -3.77 -5.20 3.84
C ILE A 36 -4.14 -4.26 2.68
N ALA A 37 -3.15 -3.79 1.92
CA ALA A 37 -3.35 -3.05 0.67
C ALA A 37 -2.17 -3.22 -0.28
N GLU A 38 -2.43 -3.22 -1.59
CA GLU A 38 -1.43 -3.02 -2.63
C GLU A 38 -1.54 -1.57 -3.16
N ILE A 39 -0.49 -0.78 -3.02
CA ILE A 39 -0.41 0.56 -3.63
C ILE A 39 0.36 0.46 -4.94
N THR A 40 -0.24 0.90 -6.05
CA THR A 40 0.36 0.76 -7.38
C THR A 40 1.20 1.97 -7.78
N LEU A 41 2.32 1.77 -8.48
CA LEU A 41 3.15 2.84 -9.08
C LEU A 41 2.53 3.43 -10.36
N ARG A 42 1.26 3.86 -10.28
CA ARG A 42 0.50 4.42 -11.42
C ARG A 42 0.31 5.93 -11.34
N THR A 43 0.75 6.57 -10.25
CA THR A 43 0.55 8.00 -10.01
C THR A 43 1.85 8.67 -9.56
N PRO A 44 1.99 9.99 -9.72
CA PRO A 44 3.13 10.73 -9.16
C PRO A 44 3.23 10.62 -7.63
N ALA A 45 2.10 10.47 -6.94
CA ALA A 45 2.03 10.39 -5.47
C ALA A 45 2.30 8.98 -4.91
N SER A 46 2.57 7.97 -5.75
CA SER A 46 2.59 6.58 -5.32
C SER A 46 3.66 6.28 -4.25
N LEU A 47 4.89 6.74 -4.43
CA LEU A 47 5.98 6.47 -3.48
C LEU A 47 5.76 7.16 -2.14
N ASP A 48 5.37 8.43 -2.14
CA ASP A 48 5.04 9.14 -0.91
C ASP A 48 3.87 8.49 -0.19
N SER A 49 2.89 7.98 -0.95
CA SER A 49 1.74 7.25 -0.37
C SER A 49 2.17 5.93 0.27
N ILE A 50 3.07 5.18 -0.36
CA ILE A 50 3.63 3.93 0.19
C ILE A 50 4.35 4.23 1.51
N LYS A 51 5.23 5.22 1.52
CA LYS A 51 5.96 5.66 2.71
C LYS A 51 5.04 6.04 3.86
N ILE A 52 4.01 6.83 3.58
CA ILE A 52 3.03 7.26 4.58
C ILE A 52 2.23 6.07 5.10
N ALA A 53 1.72 5.21 4.21
CA ALA A 53 0.95 4.04 4.60
C ALA A 53 1.77 3.02 5.42
N ALA A 54 3.05 2.84 5.09
CA ALA A 54 3.98 1.93 5.80
C ALA A 54 4.31 2.38 7.24
N ASN A 55 3.99 3.63 7.61
CA ASN A 55 4.08 4.07 9.00
C ASN A 55 3.01 3.42 9.88
N ASN A 56 1.89 2.96 9.33
CA ASN A 56 0.89 2.20 10.06
C ASN A 56 1.33 0.74 10.22
N LYS A 57 1.69 0.35 11.45
CA LYS A 57 2.23 -0.99 11.77
C LYS A 57 1.18 -2.11 11.76
N GLU A 58 -0.09 -1.77 11.73
CA GLU A 58 -1.20 -2.73 11.63
C GLU A 58 -1.58 -3.01 10.18
N LEU A 59 -1.10 -2.22 9.22
CA LEU A 59 -1.35 -2.41 7.80
C LEU A 59 -0.20 -3.16 7.12
N LEU A 60 -0.52 -4.27 6.45
CA LEU A 60 0.40 -4.89 5.51
C LEU A 60 0.33 -4.18 4.15
N VAL A 61 1.37 -3.43 3.79
CA VAL A 61 1.47 -2.72 2.51
C VAL A 61 2.29 -3.53 1.51
N GLY A 62 1.72 -3.75 0.32
CA GLY A 62 2.41 -4.25 -0.87
C GLY A 62 2.50 -3.16 -1.94
N VAL A 63 3.38 -3.37 -2.92
CA VAL A 63 3.56 -2.46 -4.05
C VAL A 63 3.35 -3.18 -5.37
N GLY A 64 2.52 -2.59 -6.23
CA GLY A 64 2.20 -3.11 -7.55
C GLY A 64 2.65 -2.21 -8.69
N SER A 65 2.52 -2.72 -9.92
CA SER A 65 2.91 -1.99 -11.15
C SER A 65 4.40 -1.63 -11.25
N LEU A 66 5.27 -2.41 -10.59
CA LEU A 66 6.72 -2.34 -10.78
C LEU A 66 7.08 -2.80 -12.19
N ARG A 67 7.84 -2.00 -12.94
CA ARG A 67 8.20 -2.33 -14.35
C ARG A 67 9.65 -2.75 -14.51
N ASN A 68 10.51 -2.41 -13.56
CA ASN A 68 11.94 -2.68 -13.60
C ASN A 68 12.54 -2.72 -12.18
N ALA A 69 13.83 -3.03 -12.07
CA ALA A 69 14.53 -3.11 -10.79
C ALA A 69 14.64 -1.77 -10.05
N GLU A 70 14.65 -0.65 -10.77
CA GLU A 70 14.70 0.69 -10.17
C GLU A 70 13.37 1.02 -9.48
N ASP A 71 12.24 0.64 -10.07
CA ASP A 71 10.93 0.76 -9.42
C ASP A 71 10.90 -0.03 -8.11
N LEU A 72 11.43 -1.27 -8.11
CA LEU A 72 11.51 -2.09 -6.91
C LEU A 72 12.35 -1.42 -5.82
N LYS A 73 13.52 -0.89 -6.19
CA LYS A 73 14.40 -0.19 -5.25
C LYS A 73 13.72 1.03 -4.64
N ARG A 74 13.15 1.91 -5.48
CA ARG A 74 12.44 3.11 -5.02
C ARG A 74 11.25 2.78 -4.13
N ALA A 75 10.53 1.69 -4.42
CA ALA A 75 9.41 1.23 -3.62
C ALA A 75 9.85 0.64 -2.26
N HIS A 76 10.97 -0.07 -2.23
CA HIS A 76 11.54 -0.61 -1.00
C HIS A 76 12.10 0.49 -0.08
N ASP A 77 12.69 1.54 -0.67
CA ASP A 77 13.29 2.67 0.05
C ASP A 77 12.25 3.72 0.50
N ALA A 78 10.99 3.59 0.07
CA ALA A 78 9.87 4.46 0.44
C ALA A 78 9.35 4.13 1.84
#